data_AF-A0A1J5SLV4-F1
#
_entry.id   AF-A0A1J5SLV4-F1
#
_cell.length_a   1.000
_cell.length_b   1.000
_cell.length_c   1.000
_cell.angle_alpha   90.00
_cell.angle_beta   90.00
_cell.angle_gamma   90.00
#
_symmetry.space_group_name_H-M   'P 1'
#
loop_
_entity.id
_entity.type
_entity.pdbx_description
1 polymer ?
#
loop_
_entity_poly.entity_id
_entity_poly.type
_entity_poly.pdbx_seq_one_letter_code
_entity_poly.pdbx_strand_id
1 'polypeptide(L)' 'MMVAFWDGADKSALRVDLWTNEMMVDEMADFYYQAFMGMAESYDRATHDEILVNDIRTFAKSFYQKFKELQIKENKI' A
#
# COMPACT_ATOMS: atom_id res chain seq x y z
N MET A 1 1.69 4.13 -10.74
CA MET A 1 0.49 4.95 -10.39
C MET A 1 -0.68 4.01 -10.12
N MET A 2 -1.66 4.37 -9.29
CA MET A 2 -2.84 3.53 -9.01
C MET A 2 -4.07 4.40 -8.94
N VAL A 3 -5.15 3.96 -9.58
CA VAL A 3 -6.44 4.66 -9.57
C VAL A 3 -7.50 3.71 -9.06
N ALA A 4 -8.27 4.14 -8.06
CA ALA A 4 -9.37 3.37 -7.50
C ALA A 4 -10.65 4.22 -7.50
N PHE A 5 -11.76 3.59 -7.86
CA PHE A 5 -13.10 4.18 -7.88
C PHE A 5 -14.01 3.38 -6.96
N TRP A 6 -14.85 4.09 -6.22
CA TRP A 6 -15.94 3.47 -5.48
C TRP A 6 -17.19 3.44 -6.35
N ASP A 7 -17.66 2.23 -6.68
CA ASP A 7 -18.98 2.03 -7.26
C ASP A 7 -20.01 1.93 -6.14
N GLY A 8 -20.86 2.96 -6.01
CA GLY A 8 -21.90 3.01 -4.98
C GLY A 8 -23.08 2.07 -5.22
N ALA A 9 -23.33 1.66 -6.48
CA ALA A 9 -24.41 0.73 -6.81
C ALA A 9 -24.02 -0.70 -6.42
N ASP A 10 -22.83 -1.12 -6.86
CA ASP A 10 -22.32 -2.47 -6.61
C ASP A 10 -21.58 -2.59 -5.26
N LYS A 11 -21.37 -1.46 -4.55
CA LYS A 11 -20.61 -1.36 -3.30
C LYS A 11 -19.24 -2.01 -3.41
N SER A 12 -18.55 -1.72 -4.51
CA SER A 12 -17.28 -2.34 -4.86
C SER A 12 -16.22 -1.29 -5.18
N ALA A 13 -14.95 -1.63 -4.94
CA ALA A 13 -13.83 -0.82 -5.36
C ALA A 13 -13.31 -1.34 -6.71
N LEU A 14 -13.43 -0.53 -7.76
CA LEU A 14 -12.79 -0.79 -9.04
C LEU A 14 -11.39 -0.21 -9.02
N ARG A 15 -10.37 -0.99 -9.39
CA ARG A 15 -8.97 -0.56 -9.38
C ARG A 15 -8.34 -0.77 -10.75
N VAL A 16 -7.57 0.22 -11.18
CA VAL A 16 -6.63 0.11 -12.30
C VAL A 16 -5.23 0.35 -11.76
N ASP A 17 -4.40 -0.65 -11.94
CA ASP A 17 -3.02 -0.66 -11.54
C ASP A 17 -2.13 -0.24 -12.71
N LEU A 18 -1.39 0.85 -12.55
CA LEU A 18 -0.56 1.47 -13.60
C LEU A 18 0.92 1.36 -13.25
N TRP A 19 1.38 0.13 -13.03
CA TRP A 19 2.81 -0.21 -13.02
C TRP A 19 3.21 -0.80 -14.39
N THR A 20 4.47 -0.61 -14.76
CA THR A 20 5.04 -1.18 -16.00
C THR A 20 5.87 -2.42 -15.68
N ASN A 21 6.07 -3.30 -16.66
CA ASN A 21 6.96 -4.46 -16.52
C ASN A 21 8.44 -4.09 -16.29
N GLU A 22 8.77 -2.80 -16.39
CA GLU A 22 10.12 -2.26 -16.25
C GLU A 22 10.40 -1.76 -14.82
N MET A 23 9.37 -1.66 -13.97
CA MET A 23 9.56 -1.28 -12.57
C MET A 23 10.30 -2.38 -11.81
N MET A 24 11.34 -1.99 -11.08
CA MET A 24 12.07 -2.91 -10.21
C MET A 24 11.22 -3.29 -8.99
N VAL A 25 11.46 -4.48 -8.43
CA VAL A 25 10.65 -5.01 -7.33
C VAL A 25 10.73 -4.14 -6.06
N ASP A 26 11.87 -3.51 -5.81
CA ASP A 26 12.08 -2.53 -4.75
C ASP A 26 11.26 -1.26 -4.96
N GLU A 27 11.23 -0.73 -6.18
CA GLU A 27 10.38 0.42 -6.55
C GLU A 27 8.89 0.09 -6.37
N MET A 28 8.48 -1.14 -6.69
CA MET A 28 7.11 -1.60 -6.43
C MET A 28 6.81 -1.67 -4.94
N ALA A 29 7.73 -2.21 -4.12
CA ALA A 29 7.54 -2.30 -2.69
C ALA A 29 7.44 -0.91 -2.02
N ASP A 30 8.29 0.04 -2.44
CA ASP A 30 8.23 1.44 -2.01
C ASP A 30 6.89 2.07 -2.40
N PHE A 31 6.45 1.86 -3.65
CA PHE A 31 5.16 2.36 -4.14
C PHE A 31 3.99 1.87 -3.28
N TYR A 32 3.94 0.57 -2.97
CA TYR A 32 2.88 0.01 -2.14
C TYR A 32 2.93 0.50 -0.69
N TYR A 33 4.12 0.62 -0.10
CA TYR A 33 4.28 1.19 1.23
C TYR A 33 3.68 2.61 1.30
N GLN A 34 4.03 3.46 0.33
CA GLN A 34 3.50 4.83 0.25
C GLN A 34 1.99 4.83 0.00
N ALA A 35 1.48 3.93 -0.84
CA ALA A 35 0.04 3.79 -1.08
C ALA A 35 -0.72 3.42 0.20
N PHE A 36 -0.20 2.49 1.01
CA PHE A 36 -0.82 2.14 2.29
C PHE A 36 -0.83 3.32 3.27
N MET A 37 0.28 4.06 3.38
CA MET A 37 0.36 5.25 4.22
C MET A 37 -0.61 6.34 3.76
N GLY A 38 -0.68 6.62 2.45
CA GLY A 38 -1.63 7.59 1.89
C GLY A 38 -3.09 7.18 2.07
N MET A 39 -3.40 5.89 2.03
CA MET A 39 -4.73 5.37 2.37
C MET A 39 -5.06 5.60 3.86
N ALA A 40 -4.10 5.35 4.76
CA ALA A 40 -4.30 5.64 6.19
C ALA A 40 -4.61 7.12 6.42
N GLU A 41 -3.84 8.03 5.82
CA GLU A 41 -4.06 9.48 5.94
C GLU A 41 -5.40 9.91 5.34
N SER A 42 -5.79 9.35 4.20
CA SER A 42 -7.06 9.69 3.56
C SER A 42 -8.25 9.19 4.38
N TYR A 43 -8.14 8.00 4.98
CA TYR A 43 -9.14 7.47 5.90
C TYR A 43 -9.23 8.31 7.18
N ASP A 44 -8.10 8.67 7.76
CA ASP A 44 -8.01 9.53 8.95
C ASP A 44 -8.73 10.86 8.74
N ARG A 45 -8.45 11.56 7.63
CA ARG A 45 -9.15 12.82 7.30
C ARG A 45 -10.66 12.65 7.12
N ALA A 46 -11.11 11.49 6.67
CA ALA A 46 -12.52 11.24 6.39
C ALA A 46 -13.31 10.81 7.64
N THR A 47 -12.69 10.06 8.55
CA THR A 47 -13.40 9.39 9.66
C THR A 47 -12.89 9.76 11.05
N HIS A 48 -11.63 10.18 11.17
CA HIS A 48 -10.91 10.36 12.43
C HIS A 48 -10.90 9.11 13.32
N ASP A 49 -11.03 7.92 12.71
CA ASP A 49 -10.98 6.64 13.43
C ASP A 49 -9.53 6.24 13.72
N GLU A 50 -9.00 6.75 14.83
CA GLU A 50 -7.60 6.56 15.21
C GLU A 50 -7.18 5.09 15.32
N ILE A 51 -8.09 4.20 15.72
CA ILE A 51 -7.78 2.77 15.89
C ILE A 51 -7.48 2.16 14.52
N LEU A 52 -8.42 2.28 13.58
CA LEU A 52 -8.25 1.69 12.26
C LEU A 52 -7.15 2.38 11.45
N VAL A 53 -6.98 3.70 11.61
CA VAL A 53 -5.87 4.42 10.96
C VAL A 53 -4.52 3.89 11.46
N ASN A 54 -4.36 3.67 12.76
CA ASN A 54 -3.11 3.15 13.32
C ASN A 54 -2.83 1.71 12.90
N ASP A 55 -3.86 0.89 12.72
CA ASP A 55 -3.72 -0.46 12.17
C ASP A 55 -3.16 -0.42 10.74
N ILE A 56 -3.69 0.46 9.88
CA ILE A 56 -3.17 0.62 8.49
C ILE A 56 -1.71 1.08 8.51
N ARG A 57 -1.36 2.08 9.34
CA ARG A 57 0.02 2.57 9.46
C ARG A 57 0.97 1.48 9.95
N THR A 58 0.53 0.67 10.92
CA THR A 58 1.32 -0.43 11.48
C THR A 58 1.55 -1.52 10.45
N PHE A 59 0.49 -1.89 9.72
CA PHE A 59 0.59 -2.84 8.62
C PHE A 59 1.58 -2.36 7.53
N ALA A 60 1.47 -1.11 7.10
CA ALA A 60 2.37 -0.54 6.08
C ALA A 60 3.84 -0.66 6.50
N LYS A 61 4.17 -0.27 7.73
CA LYS A 61 5.54 -0.40 8.27
C LYS A 61 6.00 -1.86 8.31
N SER A 62 5.13 -2.76 8.77
CA SER A 62 5.44 -4.20 8.83
C SER A 62 5.67 -4.79 7.44
N PHE A 63 4.86 -4.41 6.46
CA PHE A 63 5.00 -4.83 5.06
C PHE A 63 6.39 -4.47 4.52
N TYR A 64 6.80 -3.21 4.69
CA TYR A 64 8.07 -2.74 4.17
C TYR A 64 9.28 -3.37 4.88
N GLN A 65 9.20 -3.57 6.20
CA GLN A 65 10.24 -4.25 6.96
C GLN A 65 10.42 -5.71 6.50
N LYS A 66 9.32 -6.45 6.33
CA LYS A 66 9.36 -7.83 5.82
C LYS A 66 9.92 -7.90 4.41
N PHE A 67 9.58 -6.95 3.55
CA PHE A 67 10.14 -6.86 2.21
C PHE A 67 11.67 -6.75 2.24
N LYS A 68 12.22 -5.82 3.05
CA LYS A 68 13.67 -5.67 3.21
C LYS A 68 14.35 -6.94 3.69
N GLU A 69 13.74 -7.63 4.66
CA GLU A 69 14.28 -8.89 5.19
C GLU A 69 14.33 -10.00 4.13
N LEU A 70 13.32 -10.08 3.27
CA LEU A 70 13.29 -11.05 2.16
C LEU A 70 14.36 -10.73 1.11
N GLN A 71 14.48 -9.46 0.70
CA GLN A 71 15.50 -9.04 -0.27
C GLN A 71 16.92 -9.30 0.23
N ILE A 72 17.19 -9.07 1.53
CA ILE A 72 18.50 -9.36 2.13
C ILE A 72 18.79 -10.87 2.11
N LYS A 73 17.78 -11.74 2.27
CA LYS A 73 17.96 -13.20 2.22
C LYS A 73 18.24 -13.68 0.80
N GLU A 74 17.53 -13.14 -0.18
CA GLU A 74 17.70 -13.49 -1.60
C GLU A 74 19.07 -13.05 -2.14
N ASN A 75 19.54 -11.86 -1.75
CA ASN A 75 20.83 -11.31 -2.20
C ASN A 75 22.07 -11.85 -1.43
N LYS A 76 21.88 -12.73 -0.44
CA LYS A 76 22.96 -13.34 0.36
C LYS A 76 23.33 -14.77 -0.10
N ILE A 77 22.80 -15.22 -1.23
CA ILE A 77 23.15 -16.48 -1.91
C ILE A 77 23.97 -16.13 -3.15
#